data_AF-A0A452SKR1-F1
#
_entry.id   AF-A0A452SKR1-F1
#
_cell.length_a   1.000
_cell.length_b   1.000
_cell.length_c   1.000
_cell.angle_alpha   90.00
_cell.angle_beta   90.00
_cell.angle_gamma   90.00
#
_symmetry.space_group_name_H-M   'P 1'
#
loop_
_entity.id
_entity.type
_entity.pdbx_description
1 polymer ?
#
loop_
_entity_poly.entity_id
_entity_poly.type
_entity_poly.pdbx_seq_one_letter_code
_entity_poly.pdbx_strand_id
1 'polypeptide(L)'
;MCIRQLFQSSLLQWAWRAAFPKHTWGRHRRARRWAHSGGGTYRAVIFDMGGVLISSPGRVAAEWELQNHIPPGTIRKAWILGGENGPWMKLMRGEITTEDFLQEFGSLCSEIAKTSVPVGSFFSLLTSEQVAKQFPVMTEAITQIRAKGLRTAVLSNNFYLPSGKSFLPLDRKQFDVVVESCLEGLCKPDPRIYKLCLERLGLQPSESIFLDDLGPNLKAAASLGIHTIQVDDPETAVKELETLLGFTLRMVIPNTGPVRKTVEIPRDSLEKYLKDLLGTQSTGPLELLQFDHGQSNPTYYIRLGNHQLVLRRKPPGTLVPSTHAVGREFRIMKALANAGVPVPKVLDLCEDSGVIGTPFYLMEYCPGLIYRDPSLPGLEPSQRRAIYTAMNRVLCKIHSVDLKAAGLEDYGKHGDYIRRQVQTWTKQYRASETSTIPAMERLIQWLPLHLPRQQKTTVVHGDFRLDNLLFHPEKAEVLAVLDWELSTLGDPLVDVAFSCLAHYLPSSFPGSLLRGRNRSGGRRRERGSSIVKAAEYFFYSIIFFLRFYLFIRQR
;
A
#
# COMPACT_ATOMS: atom_id res chain seq x y z
N MET A 1 -6.47 53.29 -32.72
CA MET A 1 -6.47 54.50 -31.88
C MET A 1 -6.67 54.03 -30.45
N CYS A 2 -5.56 53.75 -29.75
CA CYS A 2 -4.95 54.61 -28.71
C CYS A 2 -5.81 54.58 -27.43
N ILE A 3 -5.32 54.18 -26.24
CA ILE A 3 -4.05 54.59 -25.63
C ILE A 3 -3.51 53.46 -24.72
N ARG A 4 -2.31 52.97 -25.07
CA ARG A 4 -1.25 52.59 -24.12
C ARG A 4 -0.55 53.90 -23.73
N GLN A 5 -0.32 54.15 -22.44
CA GLN A 5 0.89 54.80 -21.88
C GLN A 5 0.66 55.28 -20.44
N LEU A 6 1.77 55.39 -19.69
CA LEU A 6 1.94 55.83 -18.30
C LEU A 6 1.72 54.69 -17.29
N PHE A 7 2.73 54.01 -16.75
CA PHE A 7 4.00 54.53 -16.22
C PHE A 7 5.18 53.59 -16.49
N GLN A 8 6.18 54.11 -17.21
CA GLN A 8 7.59 53.71 -17.11
C GLN A 8 8.40 54.99 -16.88
N SER A 9 9.14 55.04 -15.78
CA SER A 9 10.47 55.67 -15.66
C SER A 9 11.02 55.25 -14.27
N SER A 10 11.92 54.28 -14.15
CA SER A 10 13.35 54.28 -14.51
C SER A 10 14.20 55.17 -13.60
N LEU A 11 14.86 54.52 -12.63
CA LEU A 11 16.14 54.82 -11.96
C LEU A 11 16.32 53.60 -11.03
N LEU A 12 17.30 52.70 -11.10
CA LEU A 12 18.61 52.67 -11.73
C LEU A 12 18.95 51.20 -12.07
N GLN A 13 19.56 51.04 -13.24
CA GLN A 13 20.29 49.84 -13.67
C GLN A 13 21.54 49.63 -12.81
N TRP A 14 21.99 48.36 -12.76
CA TRP A 14 23.24 47.73 -12.30
C TRP A 14 22.83 46.56 -11.39
N ALA A 15 22.86 45.28 -11.77
CA ALA A 15 23.77 44.59 -12.66
C ALA A 15 23.06 43.48 -13.47
N TRP A 16 23.42 43.40 -14.76
CA TRP A 16 23.19 42.27 -15.65
C TRP A 16 24.44 41.39 -15.71
N ARG A 17 24.21 40.08 -15.93
CA ARG A 17 25.06 39.02 -16.55
C ARG A 17 24.94 37.76 -15.66
N ALA A 18 24.58 36.57 -16.14
CA ALA A 18 24.58 35.99 -17.48
C ALA A 18 23.58 34.81 -17.48
N ALA A 19 22.65 34.70 -18.45
CA ALA A 19 22.79 34.01 -19.74
C ALA A 19 22.28 32.55 -19.74
N PHE A 20 21.05 32.37 -20.25
CA PHE A 20 20.73 31.31 -21.23
C PHE A 20 21.42 31.67 -22.57
N PRO A 21 21.64 30.79 -23.59
CA PRO A 21 20.96 29.51 -23.88
C PRO A 21 21.83 28.42 -24.60
N LYS A 22 21.14 27.34 -25.05
CA LYS A 22 21.39 26.45 -26.22
C LYS A 22 22.21 25.16 -26.07
N HIS A 23 21.49 24.08 -26.39
CA HIS A 23 21.97 22.75 -26.79
C HIS A 23 23.13 22.78 -27.80
N THR A 24 24.15 21.96 -27.52
CA THR A 24 24.90 21.20 -28.55
C THR A 24 25.32 19.85 -27.96
N TRP A 25 25.28 18.83 -28.81
CA TRP A 25 25.59 17.43 -28.54
C TRP A 25 27.11 17.25 -28.41
N GLY A 26 27.57 16.58 -27.35
CA GLY A 26 28.99 16.28 -27.14
C GLY A 26 29.20 15.20 -26.09
N ARG A 27 29.56 14.00 -26.53
CA ARG A 27 29.97 12.86 -25.69
C ARG A 27 31.17 13.26 -24.82
N HIS A 28 31.02 13.25 -23.49
CA HIS A 28 32.13 12.97 -22.58
C HIS A 28 31.64 12.26 -21.31
N ARG A 29 32.02 10.98 -21.17
CA ARG A 29 32.03 10.23 -19.91
C ARG A 29 32.92 10.97 -18.91
N ARG A 30 32.35 11.46 -17.81
CA ARG A 30 33.08 11.71 -16.56
C ARG A 30 32.31 11.13 -15.39
N ALA A 31 32.99 10.25 -14.66
CA ALA A 31 32.53 9.61 -13.44
C ALA A 31 32.15 10.67 -12.41
N ARG A 32 30.87 10.69 -12.00
CA ARG A 32 30.44 11.42 -10.81
C ARG A 32 30.86 10.59 -9.60
N ARG A 33 31.83 11.08 -8.82
CA ARG A 33 32.07 10.62 -7.44
C ARG A 33 30.91 11.09 -6.58
N TRP A 34 30.19 10.13 -5.99
CA TRP A 34 29.12 10.38 -5.04
C TRP A 34 29.73 10.51 -3.65
N ALA A 35 29.54 11.66 -3.00
CA ALA A 35 29.85 11.82 -1.59
C ALA A 35 28.61 11.41 -0.78
N HIS A 36 28.72 10.33 -0.01
CA HIS A 36 27.69 9.88 0.93
C HIS A 36 28.14 10.13 2.37
N SER A 37 27.31 10.83 3.12
CA SER A 37 27.41 11.02 4.56
C SER A 37 26.53 9.98 5.26
N GLY A 38 27.15 8.98 5.91
CA GLY A 38 26.50 7.96 6.75
C GLY A 38 27.16 6.58 6.61
N GLY A 39 27.99 6.19 7.58
CA GLY A 39 28.84 5.01 7.53
C GLY A 39 28.10 3.67 7.73
N GLY A 40 27.75 3.01 6.63
CA GLY A 40 27.49 1.58 6.59
C GLY A 40 28.58 0.86 5.80
N THR A 41 29.03 -0.30 6.27
CA THR A 41 30.11 -1.10 5.64
C THR A 41 29.70 -1.70 4.29
N TYR A 42 28.40 -1.96 4.10
CA TYR A 42 27.86 -2.66 2.93
C TYR A 42 27.31 -1.70 1.86
N ARG A 43 27.54 -2.05 0.60
CA ARG A 43 27.13 -1.27 -0.58
C ARG A 43 26.31 -2.08 -1.58
N ALA A 44 26.26 -3.40 -1.43
CA ALA A 44 25.40 -4.26 -2.22
C ALA A 44 24.83 -5.44 -1.45
N VAL A 45 23.66 -5.90 -1.91
CA VAL A 45 23.06 -7.17 -1.49
C VAL A 45 22.86 -8.03 -2.75
N ILE A 46 23.35 -9.26 -2.69
CA ILE A 46 23.32 -10.27 -3.74
C ILE A 46 22.36 -11.37 -3.29
N PHE A 47 21.43 -11.73 -4.17
CA PHE A 47 20.39 -12.72 -3.88
C PHE A 47 20.57 -13.93 -4.80
N ASP A 48 20.52 -15.14 -4.24
CA ASP A 48 20.12 -16.29 -5.05
C ASP A 48 18.67 -16.14 -5.52
N MET A 49 18.30 -16.88 -6.56
CA MET A 49 16.92 -16.91 -7.03
C MET A 49 16.09 -17.99 -6.30
N GLY A 50 16.53 -19.25 -6.35
CA GLY A 50 15.81 -20.38 -5.75
C GLY A 50 15.93 -20.36 -4.23
N GLY A 51 14.85 -20.61 -3.51
CA GLY A 51 14.85 -20.62 -2.03
C GLY A 51 14.96 -19.25 -1.36
N VAL A 52 15.46 -18.24 -2.09
CA VAL A 52 15.61 -16.86 -1.59
C VAL A 52 14.57 -15.92 -2.18
N LEU A 53 14.43 -15.82 -3.50
CA LEU A 53 13.44 -14.94 -4.14
C LEU A 53 12.17 -15.67 -4.54
N ILE A 54 12.30 -16.94 -4.94
CA ILE A 54 11.20 -17.84 -5.32
C ILE A 54 11.35 -19.18 -4.58
N SER A 55 10.39 -20.09 -4.73
CA SER A 55 10.44 -21.39 -4.06
C SER A 55 11.70 -22.19 -4.44
N SER A 56 12.33 -22.84 -3.46
CA SER A 56 13.52 -23.68 -3.68
C SER A 56 13.18 -24.87 -4.57
N PRO A 57 13.98 -25.19 -5.62
CA PRO A 57 13.78 -26.37 -6.45
C PRO A 57 13.68 -27.67 -5.63
N GLY A 58 14.41 -27.76 -4.51
CA GLY A 58 14.36 -28.92 -3.63
C GLY A 58 13.02 -29.09 -2.91
N ARG A 59 12.38 -27.99 -2.52
CA ARG A 59 11.02 -28.01 -1.94
C ARG A 59 9.98 -28.40 -2.98
N VAL A 60 10.09 -27.86 -4.19
CA VAL A 60 9.21 -28.20 -5.33
C VAL A 60 9.34 -29.69 -5.66
N ALA A 61 10.56 -30.23 -5.65
CA ALA A 61 10.81 -31.64 -5.91
C ALA A 61 10.16 -32.55 -4.86
N ALA A 62 10.29 -32.25 -3.57
CA ALA A 62 9.71 -33.06 -2.50
C ALA A 62 8.17 -33.10 -2.57
N GLU A 63 7.53 -31.96 -2.83
CA GLU A 63 6.08 -31.89 -3.01
C GLU A 63 5.62 -32.65 -4.27
N TRP A 64 6.35 -32.49 -5.37
CA TRP A 64 6.06 -33.19 -6.61
C TRP A 64 6.20 -34.72 -6.48
N GLU A 65 7.25 -35.19 -5.79
CA GLU A 65 7.45 -36.62 -5.53
C GLU A 65 6.28 -37.22 -4.77
N LEU A 66 5.79 -36.52 -3.72
CA LEU A 66 4.64 -36.93 -2.95
C LEU A 66 3.37 -37.04 -3.80
N GLN A 67 3.09 -36.03 -4.62
CA GLN A 67 1.90 -35.99 -5.49
C GLN A 67 1.94 -37.06 -6.59
N ASN A 68 3.13 -37.39 -7.10
CA ASN A 68 3.31 -38.34 -8.20
C ASN A 68 3.68 -39.75 -7.71
N HIS A 69 3.60 -40.01 -6.40
CA HIS A 69 3.90 -41.31 -5.79
C HIS A 69 5.32 -41.81 -6.12
N ILE A 70 6.27 -40.89 -6.24
CA ILE A 70 7.69 -41.19 -6.44
C ILE A 70 8.36 -41.36 -5.07
N PRO A 71 9.30 -42.32 -4.90
CA PRO A 71 10.00 -42.49 -3.64
C PRO A 71 10.62 -41.17 -3.14
N PRO A 72 10.38 -40.76 -1.88
CA PRO A 72 10.87 -39.48 -1.37
C PRO A 72 12.39 -39.32 -1.48
N GLY A 73 12.80 -38.14 -1.94
CA GLY A 73 14.19 -37.74 -2.13
C GLY A 73 14.86 -38.29 -3.39
N THR A 74 14.12 -38.86 -4.33
CA THR A 74 14.64 -39.37 -5.62
C THR A 74 15.38 -38.27 -6.40
N ILE A 75 14.74 -37.12 -6.61
CA ILE A 75 15.30 -35.97 -7.35
C ILE A 75 16.54 -35.45 -6.64
N ARG A 76 16.47 -35.30 -5.31
CA ARG A 76 17.61 -34.82 -4.50
C ARG A 76 18.79 -35.80 -4.54
N LYS A 77 18.53 -37.11 -4.46
CA LYS A 77 19.56 -38.15 -4.61
C LYS A 77 20.18 -38.11 -6.00
N ALA A 78 19.40 -37.88 -7.05
CA ALA A 78 19.90 -37.74 -8.41
C ALA A 78 20.85 -36.55 -8.55
N TRP A 79 20.55 -35.40 -7.93
CA TRP A 79 21.46 -34.26 -7.87
C TRP A 79 22.78 -34.59 -7.17
N ILE A 80 22.70 -35.28 -6.02
CA ILE A 80 23.88 -35.64 -5.22
C ILE A 80 24.75 -36.66 -5.97
N LEU A 81 24.14 -37.73 -6.50
CA LEU A 81 24.85 -38.80 -7.22
C LEU A 81 25.47 -38.31 -8.52
N GLY A 82 24.79 -37.42 -9.24
CA GLY A 82 25.32 -36.84 -10.47
C GLY A 82 26.56 -35.97 -10.24
N GLY A 83 26.66 -35.29 -9.10
CA GLY A 83 27.78 -34.42 -8.77
C GLY A 83 28.00 -33.32 -9.82
N GLU A 84 29.25 -32.88 -9.98
CA GLU A 84 29.62 -31.77 -10.87
C GLU A 84 29.39 -32.06 -12.36
N ASN A 85 29.49 -33.33 -12.76
CA ASN A 85 29.28 -33.79 -14.14
C ASN A 85 27.87 -34.35 -14.37
N GLY A 86 26.98 -34.24 -13.38
CA GLY A 86 25.62 -34.75 -13.46
C GLY A 86 24.74 -33.92 -14.41
N PRO A 87 23.64 -34.50 -14.94
CA PRO A 87 22.76 -33.82 -15.88
C PRO A 87 22.26 -32.47 -15.37
N TRP A 88 21.95 -32.36 -14.07
CA TRP A 88 21.50 -31.12 -13.44
C TRP A 88 22.56 -30.01 -13.49
N MET A 89 23.81 -30.32 -13.15
CA MET A 89 24.90 -29.34 -13.18
C MET A 89 25.26 -28.92 -14.61
N LYS A 90 25.26 -29.88 -15.56
CA LYS A 90 25.44 -29.60 -16.99
C LYS A 90 24.34 -28.65 -17.52
N LEU A 91 23.08 -28.92 -17.17
CA LEU A 91 21.96 -28.04 -17.53
C LEU A 91 22.15 -26.63 -16.96
N MET A 92 22.54 -26.52 -15.68
CA MET A 92 22.77 -25.23 -15.04
C MET A 92 23.98 -24.48 -15.62
N ARG A 93 24.98 -25.16 -16.19
CA ARG A 93 26.08 -24.51 -16.94
C ARG A 93 25.73 -24.24 -18.41
N GLY A 94 24.56 -24.66 -18.88
CA GLY A 94 24.15 -24.51 -20.27
C GLY A 94 24.88 -25.45 -21.24
N GLU A 95 25.43 -26.57 -20.73
CA GLU A 95 26.22 -27.54 -21.51
C GLU A 95 25.34 -28.54 -22.27
N ILE A 96 24.10 -28.75 -21.84
CA ILE A 96 23.13 -29.66 -22.48
C ILE A 96 21.79 -28.94 -22.68
N THR A 97 21.02 -29.41 -23.67
CA THR A 97 19.68 -28.87 -23.93
C THR A 97 18.68 -29.34 -22.87
N THR A 98 17.51 -28.70 -22.80
CA THR A 98 16.43 -29.19 -21.93
C THR A 98 16.00 -30.61 -22.32
N GLU A 99 16.01 -30.95 -23.61
CA GLU A 99 15.61 -32.28 -24.09
C GLU A 99 16.61 -33.36 -23.64
N ASP A 100 17.90 -33.12 -23.83
CA ASP A 100 18.97 -34.01 -23.35
C ASP A 100 18.91 -34.18 -21.82
N PHE A 101 18.67 -33.09 -21.10
CA PHE A 101 18.50 -33.12 -19.65
C PHE A 101 17.31 -34.00 -19.23
N LEU A 102 16.14 -33.84 -19.87
CA LEU A 102 14.95 -34.64 -19.53
C LEU A 102 15.20 -36.13 -19.74
N GLN A 103 15.97 -36.50 -20.77
CA GLN A 103 16.36 -37.88 -21.03
C GLN A 103 17.39 -38.40 -20.01
N GLU A 104 18.54 -37.73 -19.87
CA GLU A 104 19.63 -38.17 -18.98
C GLU A 104 19.18 -38.18 -17.50
N PHE A 105 18.54 -37.12 -17.05
CA PHE A 105 18.06 -37.00 -15.67
C PHE A 105 16.88 -37.94 -15.40
N GLY A 106 15.98 -38.11 -16.38
CA GLY A 106 14.88 -39.08 -16.29
C GLY A 106 15.37 -40.52 -16.10
N SER A 107 16.41 -40.91 -16.84
CA SER A 107 17.05 -42.23 -16.70
C SER A 107 17.64 -42.41 -15.30
N LEU A 108 18.42 -41.43 -14.83
CA LEU A 108 19.05 -41.46 -13.51
C LEU A 108 18.02 -41.54 -12.38
N CYS A 109 16.97 -40.72 -12.43
CA CYS A 109 15.91 -40.76 -11.44
C CYS A 109 15.16 -42.09 -11.46
N SER A 110 14.91 -42.66 -12.63
CA SER A 110 14.21 -43.94 -12.76
C SER A 110 15.02 -45.12 -12.21
N GLU A 111 16.35 -45.09 -12.39
CA GLU A 111 17.26 -46.07 -11.79
C GLU A 111 17.24 -45.98 -10.25
N ILE A 112 17.31 -44.77 -9.70
CA ILE A 112 17.26 -44.52 -8.24
C ILE A 112 15.92 -44.97 -7.64
N ALA A 113 14.81 -44.63 -8.31
CA ALA A 113 13.47 -44.93 -7.83
C ALA A 113 13.04 -46.38 -8.08
N LYS A 114 13.77 -47.11 -8.95
CA LYS A 114 13.39 -48.45 -9.46
C LYS A 114 11.99 -48.47 -10.10
N THR A 115 11.57 -47.34 -10.66
CA THR A 115 10.29 -47.15 -11.36
C THR A 115 10.43 -46.01 -12.36
N SER A 116 9.52 -45.89 -13.32
CA SER A 116 9.53 -44.77 -14.26
C SER A 116 9.25 -43.44 -13.53
N VAL A 117 10.12 -42.44 -13.72
CA VAL A 117 9.98 -41.11 -13.12
C VAL A 117 9.67 -40.07 -14.21
N PRO A 118 8.49 -39.43 -14.21
CA PRO A 118 8.08 -38.49 -15.25
C PRO A 118 8.69 -37.09 -15.05
N VAL A 119 10.00 -36.97 -15.19
CA VAL A 119 10.79 -35.74 -14.96
C VAL A 119 10.28 -34.54 -15.78
N GLY A 120 9.70 -34.76 -16.96
CA GLY A 120 9.10 -33.68 -17.75
C GLY A 120 8.02 -32.90 -16.97
N SER A 121 7.16 -33.60 -16.24
CA SER A 121 6.12 -32.96 -15.42
C SER A 121 6.71 -32.19 -14.22
N PHE A 122 7.78 -32.70 -13.62
CA PHE A 122 8.54 -31.98 -12.59
C PHE A 122 9.13 -30.68 -13.16
N PHE A 123 9.74 -30.74 -14.34
CA PHE A 123 10.34 -29.57 -14.98
C PHE A 123 9.29 -28.52 -15.37
N SER A 124 8.12 -28.95 -15.85
CA SER A 124 6.99 -28.05 -16.10
C SER A 124 6.47 -27.39 -14.82
N LEU A 125 6.38 -28.13 -13.71
CA LEU A 125 5.99 -27.55 -12.42
C LEU A 125 7.04 -26.53 -11.93
N LEU A 126 8.33 -26.88 -12.00
CA LEU A 126 9.43 -26.02 -11.58
C LEU A 126 9.44 -24.67 -12.31
N THR A 127 8.98 -24.65 -13.56
CA THR A 127 8.94 -23.46 -14.42
C THR A 127 7.56 -22.78 -14.49
N SER A 128 6.59 -23.25 -13.68
CA SER A 128 5.23 -22.73 -13.65
C SER A 128 5.11 -21.35 -12.99
N GLU A 129 4.05 -20.61 -13.31
CA GLU A 129 3.75 -19.31 -12.68
C GLU A 129 3.60 -19.39 -11.16
N GLN A 130 3.09 -20.51 -10.65
CA GLN A 130 2.92 -20.73 -9.21
C GLN A 130 4.27 -20.74 -8.47
N VAL A 131 5.25 -21.46 -9.02
CA VAL A 131 6.60 -21.57 -8.43
C VAL A 131 7.41 -20.28 -8.67
N ALA A 132 7.19 -19.63 -9.81
CA ALA A 132 7.82 -18.38 -10.22
C ALA A 132 7.42 -17.16 -9.38
N LYS A 133 6.41 -17.27 -8.51
CA LYS A 133 5.94 -16.15 -7.69
C LYS A 133 6.99 -15.76 -6.64
N GLN A 134 7.43 -14.51 -6.70
CA GLN A 134 8.40 -13.97 -5.73
C GLN A 134 7.82 -13.89 -4.31
N PHE A 135 8.66 -14.11 -3.30
CA PHE A 135 8.31 -13.85 -1.91
C PHE A 135 8.13 -12.34 -1.68
N PRO A 136 6.94 -11.87 -1.26
CA PRO A 136 6.67 -10.44 -1.14
C PRO A 136 7.64 -9.69 -0.21
N VAL A 137 8.04 -10.32 0.90
CA VAL A 137 8.99 -9.72 1.86
C VAL A 137 10.37 -9.45 1.23
N MET A 138 10.80 -10.27 0.28
CA MET A 138 12.07 -10.09 -0.42
C MET A 138 11.96 -9.02 -1.51
N THR A 139 10.86 -8.98 -2.25
CA THR A 139 10.58 -7.91 -3.22
C THR A 139 10.53 -6.53 -2.53
N GLU A 140 9.94 -6.47 -1.34
CA GLU A 140 9.90 -5.28 -0.49
C GLU A 140 11.29 -4.88 -0.01
N ALA A 141 12.08 -5.85 0.48
CA ALA A 141 13.46 -5.61 0.91
C ALA A 141 14.32 -5.06 -0.23
N ILE A 142 14.26 -5.64 -1.43
CA ILE A 142 14.96 -5.14 -2.63
C ILE A 142 14.59 -3.68 -2.90
N THR A 143 13.31 -3.35 -2.81
CA THR A 143 12.82 -1.97 -3.03
C THR A 143 13.42 -1.00 -2.01
N GLN A 144 13.46 -1.37 -0.73
CA GLN A 144 14.03 -0.53 0.33
C GLN A 144 15.56 -0.40 0.23
N ILE A 145 16.27 -1.49 -0.09
CA ILE A 145 17.72 -1.49 -0.33
C ILE A 145 18.09 -0.49 -1.43
N ARG A 146 17.37 -0.53 -2.55
CA ARG A 146 17.56 0.41 -3.67
C ARG A 146 17.20 1.83 -3.28
N ALA A 147 16.12 2.04 -2.54
CA ALA A 147 15.72 3.37 -2.08
C ALA A 147 16.77 4.01 -1.15
N LYS A 148 17.56 3.20 -0.43
CA LYS A 148 18.73 3.64 0.36
C LYS A 148 20.01 3.79 -0.46
N GLY A 149 19.98 3.52 -1.76
CA GLY A 149 21.10 3.72 -2.69
C GLY A 149 22.10 2.57 -2.74
N LEU A 150 21.78 1.42 -2.13
CA LEU A 150 22.60 0.21 -2.26
C LEU A 150 22.33 -0.48 -3.60
N ARG A 151 23.35 -1.16 -4.14
CA ARG A 151 23.20 -1.99 -5.33
C ARG A 151 22.56 -3.32 -4.99
N THR A 152 21.88 -3.89 -5.96
CA THR A 152 21.19 -5.18 -5.86
C THR A 152 21.61 -6.08 -7.00
N ALA A 153 21.86 -7.35 -6.72
CA ALA A 153 22.22 -8.33 -7.75
C ALA A 153 21.51 -9.66 -7.57
N VAL A 154 21.32 -10.38 -8.68
CA VAL A 154 20.97 -11.80 -8.68
C VAL A 154 22.17 -12.61 -9.10
N LEU A 155 22.51 -13.65 -8.33
CA LEU A 155 23.52 -14.64 -8.66
C LEU A 155 22.91 -16.04 -8.57
N SER A 156 22.48 -16.58 -9.72
CA SER A 156 21.66 -17.78 -9.77
C SER A 156 22.33 -18.91 -10.56
N ASN A 157 22.27 -20.12 -9.99
CA ASN A 157 22.43 -21.33 -10.78
C ASN A 157 21.12 -21.53 -11.57
N ASN A 158 21.12 -21.15 -12.84
CA ASN A 158 19.95 -21.06 -13.70
C ASN A 158 20.13 -21.90 -14.98
N PHE A 159 19.06 -22.14 -15.73
CA PHE A 159 19.05 -23.00 -16.92
C PHE A 159 18.27 -22.39 -18.09
N TYR A 160 18.47 -22.92 -19.29
CA TYR A 160 17.67 -22.61 -20.46
C TYR A 160 16.35 -23.38 -20.48
N LEU A 161 15.30 -22.71 -20.95
CA LEU A 161 14.02 -23.31 -21.31
C LEU A 161 14.08 -23.89 -22.73
N PRO A 162 13.14 -24.76 -23.13
CA PRO A 162 13.03 -25.25 -24.52
C PRO A 162 12.94 -24.14 -25.58
N SER A 163 12.48 -22.94 -25.18
CA SER A 163 12.43 -21.75 -26.04
C SER A 163 13.80 -21.12 -26.34
N GLY A 164 14.89 -21.60 -25.73
CA GLY A 164 16.23 -21.01 -25.82
C GLY A 164 16.45 -19.79 -24.93
N LYS A 165 15.43 -19.34 -24.19
CA LYS A 165 15.56 -18.27 -23.19
C LYS A 165 15.94 -18.85 -21.83
N SER A 166 16.71 -18.10 -21.03
CA SER A 166 16.95 -18.48 -19.64
C SER A 166 15.68 -18.36 -18.80
N PHE A 167 15.52 -19.23 -17.80
CA PHE A 167 14.39 -19.17 -16.87
C PHE A 167 14.62 -18.05 -15.84
N LEU A 168 14.17 -16.83 -16.14
CA LEU A 168 14.28 -15.70 -15.20
C LEU A 168 12.91 -15.06 -14.95
N PRO A 169 12.11 -15.60 -14.01
CA PRO A 169 10.80 -15.06 -13.65
C PRO A 169 10.88 -13.78 -12.78
N LEU A 170 11.86 -12.92 -13.03
CA LEU A 170 12.14 -11.71 -12.26
C LEU A 170 12.13 -10.49 -13.18
N ASP A 171 11.68 -9.34 -12.68
CA ASP A 171 11.86 -8.08 -13.40
C ASP A 171 13.33 -7.65 -13.29
N ARG A 172 14.08 -7.80 -14.40
CA ARG A 172 15.49 -7.41 -14.47
C ARG A 172 15.75 -5.97 -14.03
N LYS A 173 14.76 -5.06 -14.13
CA LYS A 173 14.90 -3.66 -13.69
C LYS A 173 15.05 -3.50 -12.17
N GLN A 174 14.68 -4.52 -11.40
CA GLN A 174 14.87 -4.54 -9.95
C GLN A 174 16.34 -4.73 -9.55
N PHE A 175 17.22 -5.12 -10.47
CA PHE A 175 18.60 -5.47 -10.17
C PHE A 175 19.57 -4.67 -11.02
N ASP A 176 20.69 -4.26 -10.42
CA ASP A 176 21.78 -3.57 -11.13
C ASP A 176 22.66 -4.57 -11.88
N VAL A 177 22.74 -5.81 -11.38
CA VAL A 177 23.52 -6.91 -11.96
C VAL A 177 22.71 -8.20 -11.90
N VAL A 178 22.72 -8.97 -12.99
CA VAL A 178 22.16 -10.33 -13.03
C VAL A 178 23.23 -11.26 -13.59
N VAL A 179 23.55 -12.31 -12.85
CA VAL A 179 24.50 -13.37 -13.23
C VAL A 179 23.76 -14.70 -13.22
N GLU A 180 23.70 -15.34 -14.38
CA GLU A 180 22.96 -16.59 -14.61
C GLU A 180 23.96 -17.64 -15.08
N SER A 181 24.09 -18.74 -14.33
CA SER A 181 25.14 -19.73 -14.59
C SER A 181 25.16 -20.30 -16.01
N CYS A 182 23.98 -20.52 -16.62
CA CYS A 182 23.87 -21.05 -17.98
C CYS A 182 24.32 -20.07 -19.07
N LEU A 183 24.37 -18.78 -18.78
CA LEU A 183 24.92 -17.78 -19.69
C LEU A 183 26.44 -17.69 -19.56
N GLU A 184 26.97 -17.94 -18.35
CA GLU A 184 28.38 -17.74 -18.03
C GLU A 184 29.22 -19.03 -18.07
N GLY A 185 28.58 -20.20 -18.13
CA GLY A 185 29.26 -21.51 -18.05
C GLY A 185 29.88 -21.80 -16.68
N LEU A 186 29.45 -21.10 -15.62
CA LEU A 186 29.97 -21.21 -14.25
C LEU A 186 28.80 -21.40 -13.30
N CYS A 187 28.91 -22.32 -12.33
CA CYS A 187 27.89 -22.52 -11.30
C CYS A 187 28.47 -22.28 -9.91
N LYS A 188 27.66 -21.73 -9.00
CA LYS A 188 27.91 -21.85 -7.55
C LYS A 188 28.00 -23.34 -7.19
N PRO A 189 28.94 -23.75 -6.31
CA PRO A 189 29.77 -22.92 -5.44
C PRO A 189 31.14 -22.50 -6.03
N ASP A 190 31.37 -22.56 -7.33
CA ASP A 190 32.65 -22.15 -7.94
C ASP A 190 32.99 -20.68 -7.59
N PRO A 191 34.14 -20.38 -6.94
CA PRO A 191 34.55 -19.02 -6.59
C PRO A 191 34.56 -18.02 -7.75
N ARG A 192 34.74 -18.48 -8.99
CA ARG A 192 34.79 -17.64 -10.19
C ARG A 192 33.46 -16.93 -10.46
N ILE A 193 32.32 -17.55 -10.17
CA ILE A 193 31.01 -16.94 -10.43
C ILE A 193 30.73 -15.76 -9.48
N TYR A 194 31.17 -15.87 -8.23
CA TYR A 194 31.06 -14.79 -7.24
C TYR A 194 31.96 -13.61 -7.61
N LYS A 195 33.20 -13.89 -8.04
CA LYS A 195 34.14 -12.87 -8.52
C LYS A 195 33.58 -12.11 -9.73
N LEU A 196 32.97 -12.82 -10.69
CA LEU A 196 32.29 -12.21 -11.82
C LEU A 196 31.15 -11.28 -11.38
N CYS A 197 30.33 -11.70 -10.41
CA CYS A 197 29.27 -10.88 -9.85
C CYS A 197 29.82 -9.60 -9.19
N LEU A 198 30.87 -9.72 -8.39
CA LEU A 198 31.53 -8.59 -7.72
C LEU A 198 32.20 -7.63 -8.72
N GLU A 199 32.80 -8.16 -9.79
CA GLU A 199 33.39 -7.36 -10.88
C GLU A 199 32.32 -6.53 -11.60
N ARG A 200 31.18 -7.16 -11.96
CA ARG A 200 30.03 -6.45 -12.57
C ARG A 200 29.44 -5.40 -11.61
N LEU A 201 29.44 -5.68 -10.31
CA LEU A 201 29.03 -4.74 -9.28
C LEU A 201 30.07 -3.64 -9.03
N GLY A 202 31.34 -3.83 -9.39
CA GLY A 202 32.44 -2.92 -9.10
C GLY A 202 32.68 -2.72 -7.60
N LEU A 203 32.59 -3.81 -6.80
CA LEU A 203 32.69 -3.79 -5.34
C LEU A 203 33.66 -4.85 -4.82
N GLN A 204 34.23 -4.62 -3.64
CA GLN A 204 35.00 -5.61 -2.91
C GLN A 204 34.08 -6.63 -2.22
N PRO A 205 34.56 -7.87 -1.96
CA PRO A 205 33.78 -8.88 -1.25
C PRO A 205 33.21 -8.37 0.08
N SER A 206 34.03 -7.67 0.88
CA SER A 206 33.64 -7.15 2.20
C SER A 206 32.57 -6.07 2.17
N GLU A 207 32.28 -5.49 0.99
CA GLU A 207 31.23 -4.49 0.80
C GLU A 207 29.88 -5.14 0.41
N SER A 208 29.80 -6.48 0.37
CA SER A 208 28.63 -7.20 -0.15
C SER A 208 28.08 -8.21 0.85
N ILE A 209 26.75 -8.36 0.84
CA ILE A 209 26.02 -9.42 1.54
C ILE A 209 25.44 -10.39 0.50
N PHE A 210 25.53 -11.71 0.73
CA PHE A 210 24.97 -12.74 -0.14
C PHE A 210 23.97 -13.62 0.61
N LEU A 211 22.77 -13.77 0.03
CA LEU A 211 21.68 -14.61 0.54
C LEU A 211 21.54 -15.85 -0.35
N ASP A 212 21.53 -17.03 0.24
CA ASP A 212 21.35 -18.34 -0.43
C ASP A 212 20.73 -19.35 0.56
N ASP A 213 19.97 -20.32 0.07
CA ASP A 213 19.41 -21.40 0.90
C ASP A 213 20.38 -22.60 1.05
N LEU A 214 21.46 -22.65 0.26
CA LEU A 214 22.42 -23.74 0.25
C LEU A 214 23.73 -23.38 0.97
N GLY A 215 23.98 -24.07 2.08
CA GLY A 215 25.22 -23.94 2.87
C GLY A 215 26.55 -24.02 2.08
N PRO A 216 26.72 -24.93 1.09
CA PRO A 216 27.93 -24.96 0.26
C PRO A 216 28.17 -23.67 -0.53
N ASN A 217 27.11 -23.02 -1.04
CA ASN A 217 27.20 -21.75 -1.75
C ASN A 217 27.67 -20.65 -0.81
N LEU A 218 27.05 -20.56 0.38
CA LEU A 218 27.42 -19.60 1.41
C LEU A 218 28.88 -19.77 1.85
N LYS A 219 29.33 -21.00 2.09
CA LYS A 219 30.74 -21.27 2.46
C LYS A 219 31.73 -20.79 1.40
N ALA A 220 31.43 -20.99 0.12
CA ALA A 220 32.26 -20.50 -0.96
C ALA A 220 32.29 -18.96 -1.04
N ALA A 221 31.12 -18.31 -0.91
CA ALA A 221 31.04 -16.85 -0.85
C ALA A 221 31.81 -16.27 0.35
N ALA A 222 31.64 -16.85 1.53
CA ALA A 222 32.33 -16.44 2.76
C ALA A 222 33.85 -16.59 2.65
N SER A 223 34.34 -17.64 1.95
CA SER A 223 35.78 -17.82 1.70
C SER A 223 36.42 -16.70 0.89
N LEU A 224 35.61 -15.93 0.16
CA LEU A 224 36.03 -14.74 -0.60
C LEU A 224 35.93 -13.45 0.23
N GLY A 225 35.37 -13.50 1.44
CA GLY A 225 35.14 -12.33 2.30
C GLY A 225 33.78 -11.65 2.10
N ILE A 226 32.84 -12.31 1.41
CA ILE A 226 31.45 -11.84 1.30
C ILE A 226 30.71 -12.17 2.60
N HIS A 227 29.94 -11.24 3.15
CA HIS A 227 29.07 -11.55 4.29
C HIS A 227 27.90 -12.41 3.82
N THR A 228 27.53 -13.46 4.55
CA THR A 228 26.56 -14.44 4.08
C THR A 228 25.41 -14.62 5.06
N ILE A 229 24.19 -14.73 4.54
CA ILE A 229 22.98 -15.03 5.31
C ILE A 229 22.37 -16.31 4.74
N GLN A 230 22.11 -17.29 5.60
CA GLN A 230 21.39 -18.50 5.20
C GLN A 230 19.89 -18.25 5.22
N VAL A 231 19.20 -18.57 4.13
CA VAL A 231 17.75 -18.37 4.01
C VAL A 231 17.02 -19.69 4.22
N ASP A 232 16.63 -19.95 5.46
CA ASP A 232 15.67 -21.02 5.78
C ASP A 232 14.21 -20.52 5.68
N ASP A 233 13.99 -19.28 6.12
CA ASP A 233 12.71 -18.56 6.08
C ASP A 233 12.95 -17.11 5.61
N PRO A 234 12.25 -16.63 4.56
CA PRO A 234 12.46 -15.27 4.04
C PRO A 234 12.22 -14.15 5.06
N GLU A 235 11.25 -14.29 5.96
CA GLU A 235 10.93 -13.27 6.97
C GLU A 235 12.06 -13.11 8.01
N THR A 236 12.67 -14.23 8.41
CA THR A 236 13.80 -14.25 9.33
C THR A 236 15.07 -13.71 8.68
N ALA A 237 15.35 -14.11 7.43
CA ALA A 237 16.50 -13.61 6.68
C ALA A 237 16.44 -12.09 6.46
N VAL A 238 15.25 -11.53 6.20
CA VAL A 238 15.08 -10.07 6.07
C VAL A 238 15.36 -9.35 7.39
N LYS A 239 14.99 -9.90 8.55
CA LYS A 239 15.31 -9.29 9.86
C LYS A 239 16.82 -9.29 10.15
N GLU A 240 17.51 -10.37 9.79
CA GLU A 240 18.96 -10.43 9.89
C GLU A 240 19.61 -9.39 8.96
N LEU A 241 19.12 -9.27 7.73
CA LEU A 241 19.56 -8.27 6.78
C LEU A 241 19.30 -6.83 7.27
N GLU A 242 18.14 -6.54 7.88
CA GLU A 242 17.83 -5.26 8.54
C GLU A 242 18.86 -4.93 9.63
N THR A 243 19.25 -5.94 10.42
CA THR A 243 20.23 -5.79 11.51
C THR A 243 21.60 -5.42 10.96
N LEU A 244 22.04 -6.06 9.88
CA LEU A 244 23.33 -5.79 9.22
C LEU A 244 23.36 -4.44 8.51
N LEU A 245 22.25 -4.05 7.88
CA LEU A 245 22.15 -2.81 7.12
C LEU A 245 21.85 -1.59 8.01
N GLY A 246 21.29 -1.79 9.20
CA GLY A 246 20.97 -0.72 10.14
C GLY A 246 19.73 0.12 9.76
N PHE A 247 18.88 -0.39 8.86
CA PHE A 247 17.60 0.24 8.50
C PHE A 247 16.54 -0.80 8.18
N THR A 248 15.25 -0.40 8.32
CA THR A 248 14.13 -1.31 8.02
C THR A 248 13.97 -1.55 6.52
N LEU A 249 13.75 -2.80 6.18
CA LEU A 249 13.53 -3.33 4.84
C LEU A 249 12.06 -3.60 4.55
N ARG A 250 11.20 -3.40 5.55
CA ARG A 250 9.75 -3.43 5.40
C ARG A 250 9.24 -2.03 5.06
N MET A 251 8.19 -1.95 4.26
CA MET A 251 7.51 -0.70 3.99
C MET A 251 6.90 -0.20 5.28
N VAL A 252 7.28 1.02 5.65
CA VAL A 252 6.59 1.75 6.71
C VAL A 252 5.21 2.12 6.18
N ILE A 253 4.16 1.55 6.78
CA ILE A 253 2.80 1.90 6.44
C ILE A 253 2.57 3.37 6.88
N PRO A 254 2.32 4.30 5.94
CA PRO A 254 2.26 5.71 6.27
C PRO A 254 1.16 6.01 7.30
N ASN A 255 1.43 6.95 8.22
CA ASN A 255 0.50 7.36 9.27
C ASN A 255 0.09 6.22 10.21
N THR A 256 0.97 5.25 10.42
CA THR A 256 0.79 4.21 11.43
C THR A 256 1.87 4.27 12.50
N GLY A 257 1.54 3.74 13.68
CA GLY A 257 2.48 3.55 14.78
C GLY A 257 2.09 2.37 15.66
N PRO A 258 2.81 2.13 16.75
CA PRO A 258 2.48 1.07 17.70
C PRO A 258 1.06 1.22 18.25
N VAL A 259 0.37 0.10 18.47
CA VAL A 259 -0.95 0.09 19.11
C VAL A 259 -0.86 0.74 20.49
N ARG A 260 -1.71 1.73 20.75
CA ARG A 260 -1.73 2.44 22.03
C ARG A 260 -2.14 1.49 23.16
N LYS A 261 -1.37 1.48 24.25
CA LYS A 261 -1.57 0.60 25.44
C LYS A 261 -2.97 0.64 26.05
N THR A 262 -3.71 1.73 25.88
CA THR A 262 -5.07 1.90 26.43
C THR A 262 -6.15 1.15 25.65
N VAL A 263 -5.81 0.52 24.53
CA VAL A 263 -6.77 -0.12 23.62
C VAL A 263 -6.18 -1.40 23.02
N GLU A 264 -5.70 -2.31 23.88
CA GLU A 264 -5.07 -3.56 23.45
C GLU A 264 -6.05 -4.45 22.65
N ILE A 265 -5.52 -5.18 21.67
CA ILE A 265 -6.28 -6.11 20.84
C ILE A 265 -5.76 -7.52 21.15
N PRO A 266 -6.64 -8.46 21.55
CA PRO A 266 -6.27 -9.86 21.76
C PRO A 266 -5.70 -10.46 20.45
N ARG A 267 -4.37 -10.59 20.38
CA ARG A 267 -3.68 -10.99 19.14
C ARG A 267 -4.01 -12.41 18.73
N ASP A 268 -4.03 -13.35 19.68
CA ASP A 268 -4.26 -14.76 19.39
C ASP A 268 -5.69 -15.01 18.85
N SER A 269 -6.69 -14.37 19.46
CA SER A 269 -8.08 -14.46 19.00
C SER A 269 -8.28 -13.81 17.64
N LEU A 270 -7.65 -12.66 17.39
CA LEU A 270 -7.68 -12.01 16.09
C LEU A 270 -6.96 -12.85 15.02
N GLU A 271 -5.80 -13.41 15.33
CA GLU A 271 -5.03 -14.26 14.41
C GLU A 271 -5.82 -15.51 14.03
N LYS A 272 -6.46 -16.17 15.00
CA LYS A 272 -7.34 -17.31 14.75
C LYS A 272 -8.47 -16.94 13.81
N TYR A 273 -9.20 -15.86 14.12
CA TYR A 273 -10.31 -15.38 13.30
C TYR A 273 -9.86 -15.05 11.86
N LEU A 274 -8.69 -14.42 11.69
CA LEU A 274 -8.12 -14.10 10.38
C LEU A 274 -7.72 -15.37 9.59
N LYS A 275 -7.14 -16.38 10.24
CA LYS A 275 -6.78 -17.65 9.59
C LYS A 275 -8.02 -18.37 9.08
N ASP A 276 -9.07 -18.42 9.90
CA ASP A 276 -10.36 -19.02 9.55
C ASP A 276 -11.01 -18.29 8.37
N LEU A 277 -11.06 -16.94 8.41
CA LEU A 277 -11.64 -16.11 7.36
C LEU A 277 -10.89 -16.24 6.02
N LEU A 278 -9.55 -16.24 6.06
CA LEU A 278 -8.72 -16.26 4.85
C LEU A 278 -8.52 -17.67 4.29
N GLY A 279 -8.90 -18.72 5.03
CA GLY A 279 -8.71 -20.11 4.62
C GLY A 279 -7.23 -20.48 4.44
N THR A 280 -6.32 -19.80 5.14
CA THR A 280 -4.87 -20.02 5.00
C THR A 280 -4.27 -20.66 6.24
N GLN A 281 -3.36 -21.61 6.05
CA GLN A 281 -2.38 -22.00 7.07
C GLN A 281 -1.17 -21.05 7.08
N SER A 282 -1.35 -19.75 6.76
CA SER A 282 -0.24 -18.81 6.70
C SER A 282 0.54 -18.82 8.03
N THR A 283 1.83 -19.14 7.93
CA THR A 283 2.77 -19.29 9.06
C THR A 283 3.50 -17.99 9.42
N GLY A 284 3.03 -16.84 8.92
CA GLY A 284 3.67 -15.54 9.16
C GLY A 284 3.19 -14.88 10.46
N PRO A 285 4.04 -14.09 11.15
CA PRO A 285 3.65 -13.38 12.36
C PRO A 285 2.58 -12.32 12.08
N LEU A 286 1.57 -12.22 12.95
CA LEU A 286 0.59 -11.13 12.92
C LEU A 286 1.28 -9.80 13.26
N GLU A 287 1.38 -8.91 12.27
CA GLU A 287 1.75 -7.52 12.48
C GLU A 287 0.49 -6.67 12.62
N LEU A 288 0.49 -5.83 13.65
CA LEU A 288 -0.62 -4.95 13.99
C LEU A 288 -0.10 -3.56 14.30
N LEU A 289 -0.50 -2.59 13.48
CA LEU A 289 -0.17 -1.18 13.63
C LEU A 289 -1.46 -0.37 13.74
N GLN A 290 -1.42 0.76 14.45
CA GLN A 290 -2.56 1.65 14.59
C GLN A 290 -2.39 2.87 13.70
N PHE A 291 -3.42 3.24 12.94
CA PHE A 291 -3.41 4.49 12.17
C PHE A 291 -3.53 5.70 13.10
N ASP A 292 -2.90 6.82 12.71
CA ASP A 292 -2.98 8.10 13.42
C ASP A 292 -4.36 8.78 13.32
N HIS A 293 -5.15 8.38 12.32
CA HIS A 293 -6.52 8.85 12.06
C HIS A 293 -7.57 7.81 12.48
N GLY A 294 -8.87 8.11 12.29
CA GLY A 294 -9.95 7.23 12.73
C GLY A 294 -10.19 7.29 14.24
N GLN A 295 -10.21 8.48 14.82
CA GLN A 295 -10.42 8.63 16.27
C GLN A 295 -11.86 8.30 16.69
N SER A 296 -12.84 8.47 15.79
CA SER A 296 -14.22 8.05 16.01
C SER A 296 -14.32 6.53 16.12
N ASN A 297 -13.76 5.79 15.15
CA ASN A 297 -13.71 4.32 15.15
C ASN A 297 -12.26 3.85 14.97
N PRO A 298 -11.61 3.30 16.03
CA PRO A 298 -10.22 2.89 15.99
C PRO A 298 -9.91 2.01 14.76
N THR A 299 -8.92 2.43 14.00
CA THR A 299 -8.53 1.82 12.72
C THR A 299 -7.10 1.29 12.81
N TYR A 300 -6.89 0.05 12.35
CA TYR A 300 -5.63 -0.68 12.49
C TYR A 300 -5.21 -1.28 11.15
N TYR A 301 -3.92 -1.23 10.85
CA TYR A 301 -3.32 -2.01 9.79
C TYR A 301 -2.96 -3.39 10.33
N ILE A 302 -3.27 -4.41 9.54
CA ILE A 302 -2.98 -5.81 9.82
C ILE A 302 -2.17 -6.37 8.66
N ARG A 303 -1.09 -7.08 8.98
CA ARG A 303 -0.43 -7.97 8.03
C ARG A 303 -0.34 -9.38 8.61
N LEU A 304 -0.81 -10.35 7.84
CA LEU A 304 -0.73 -11.78 8.16
C LEU A 304 -0.31 -12.54 6.90
N GLY A 305 0.93 -13.03 6.89
CA GLY A 305 1.55 -13.58 5.68
C GLY A 305 1.55 -12.56 4.54
N ASN A 306 0.92 -12.92 3.42
CA ASN A 306 0.83 -12.07 2.23
C ASN A 306 -0.41 -11.14 2.23
N HIS A 307 -1.27 -11.23 3.25
CA HIS A 307 -2.49 -10.43 3.32
C HIS A 307 -2.25 -9.12 4.08
N GLN A 308 -2.64 -8.01 3.46
CA GLN A 308 -2.65 -6.68 4.08
C GLN A 308 -4.09 -6.21 4.22
N LEU A 309 -4.52 -5.95 5.45
CA LEU A 309 -5.90 -5.64 5.80
C LEU A 309 -5.97 -4.38 6.67
N VAL A 310 -7.16 -3.80 6.71
CA VAL A 310 -7.51 -2.75 7.66
C VAL A 310 -8.66 -3.25 8.53
N LEU A 311 -8.48 -3.16 9.84
CA LEU A 311 -9.52 -3.44 10.83
C LEU A 311 -10.06 -2.12 11.36
N ARG A 312 -11.37 -1.94 11.29
CA ARG A 312 -12.08 -0.80 11.87
C ARG A 312 -13.08 -1.30 12.89
N ARG A 313 -12.95 -0.85 14.13
CA ARG A 313 -13.77 -1.32 15.25
C ARG A 313 -14.49 -0.21 15.97
N LYS A 314 -15.59 -0.58 16.63
CA LYS A 314 -16.31 0.33 17.51
C LYS A 314 -15.45 0.64 18.75
N PRO A 315 -15.40 1.90 19.24
CA PRO A 315 -14.64 2.25 20.44
C PRO A 315 -15.08 1.43 21.66
N PRO A 316 -14.17 1.14 22.60
CA PRO A 316 -14.55 0.51 23.86
C PRO A 316 -15.34 1.48 24.76
N GLY A 317 -16.21 0.93 25.61
CA GLY A 317 -16.93 1.65 26.66
C GLY A 317 -18.42 1.87 26.38
N THR A 318 -19.11 2.52 27.33
CA THR A 318 -20.54 2.86 27.21
C THR A 318 -20.71 4.00 26.21
N LEU A 319 -21.22 3.68 25.02
CA LEU A 319 -21.44 4.63 23.94
C LEU A 319 -22.92 5.03 23.87
N VAL A 320 -23.16 6.23 23.34
CA VAL A 320 -24.53 6.70 23.05
C VAL A 320 -25.15 5.76 22.01
N PRO A 321 -26.43 5.34 22.16
CA PRO A 321 -27.08 4.50 21.16
C PRO A 321 -26.99 5.12 19.75
N SER A 322 -26.81 4.29 18.73
CA SER A 322 -26.66 4.66 17.31
C SER A 322 -25.41 5.47 16.90
N THR A 323 -24.49 5.77 17.82
CA THR A 323 -23.15 6.26 17.45
C THR A 323 -22.20 5.09 17.19
N HIS A 324 -21.21 5.30 16.32
CA HIS A 324 -20.16 4.29 16.01
C HIS A 324 -20.70 2.97 15.43
N ALA A 325 -21.68 3.06 14.52
CA ALA A 325 -22.32 1.91 13.89
C ALA A 325 -21.46 1.32 12.76
N VAL A 326 -20.40 0.61 13.13
CA VAL A 326 -19.47 -0.03 12.17
C VAL A 326 -20.17 -0.99 11.17
N GLY A 327 -21.28 -1.62 11.57
CA GLY A 327 -22.12 -2.42 10.67
C GLY A 327 -22.80 -1.61 9.56
N ARG A 328 -23.17 -0.34 9.84
CA ARG A 328 -23.71 0.57 8.80
C ARG A 328 -22.63 0.96 7.80
N GLU A 329 -21.40 1.20 8.25
CA GLU A 329 -20.25 1.47 7.38
C GLU A 329 -19.97 0.26 6.47
N PHE A 330 -19.89 -0.94 7.04
CA PHE A 330 -19.71 -2.18 6.27
C PHE A 330 -20.80 -2.34 5.20
N ARG A 331 -22.07 -2.15 5.58
CA ARG A 331 -23.21 -2.28 4.65
C ARG A 331 -23.12 -1.30 3.47
N ILE A 332 -22.86 -0.01 3.74
CA ILE A 332 -22.79 0.98 2.66
C ILE A 332 -21.58 0.74 1.75
N MET A 333 -20.41 0.44 2.32
CA MET A 333 -19.21 0.15 1.52
C MET A 333 -19.40 -1.07 0.62
N LYS A 334 -20.01 -2.15 1.13
CA LYS A 334 -20.33 -3.34 0.32
C LYS A 334 -21.25 -3.00 -0.85
N ALA A 335 -22.31 -2.23 -0.60
CA ALA A 335 -23.27 -1.83 -1.63
C ALA A 335 -22.63 -0.92 -2.69
N LEU A 336 -21.81 0.04 -2.26
CA LEU A 336 -21.11 0.99 -3.14
C LEU A 336 -20.06 0.31 -4.02
N ALA A 337 -19.32 -0.66 -3.47
CA ALA A 337 -18.37 -1.45 -4.25
C ALA A 337 -19.09 -2.20 -5.39
N ASN A 338 -20.23 -2.84 -5.10
CA ASN A 338 -21.05 -3.52 -6.10
C ASN A 338 -21.63 -2.56 -7.15
N ALA A 339 -21.88 -1.31 -6.77
CA ALA A 339 -22.34 -0.25 -7.68
C ALA A 339 -21.20 0.44 -8.47
N GLY A 340 -19.94 0.00 -8.33
CA GLY A 340 -18.80 0.54 -9.07
C GLY A 340 -18.25 1.87 -8.54
N VAL A 341 -18.61 2.25 -7.31
CA VAL A 341 -17.98 3.36 -6.59
C VAL A 341 -16.67 2.87 -5.98
N PRO A 342 -15.54 3.59 -6.16
CA PRO A 342 -14.27 3.17 -5.61
C PRO A 342 -14.28 3.30 -4.09
N VAL A 343 -14.36 2.18 -3.39
CA VAL A 343 -14.23 2.06 -1.93
C VAL A 343 -13.35 0.85 -1.62
N PRO A 344 -12.69 0.79 -0.45
CA PRO A 344 -11.96 -0.40 -0.05
C PRO A 344 -12.91 -1.60 -0.01
N LYS A 345 -12.47 -2.72 -0.58
CA LYS A 345 -13.26 -3.95 -0.58
C LYS A 345 -13.37 -4.47 0.85
N VAL A 346 -14.59 -4.53 1.37
CA VAL A 346 -14.87 -5.12 2.68
C VAL A 346 -14.86 -6.65 2.59
N LEU A 347 -14.30 -7.32 3.58
CA LEU A 347 -14.18 -8.78 3.64
C LEU A 347 -15.27 -9.38 4.53
N ASP A 348 -15.28 -8.98 5.81
CA ASP A 348 -16.19 -9.55 6.80
C ASP A 348 -16.53 -8.53 7.90
N LEU A 349 -17.69 -8.75 8.53
CA LEU A 349 -18.19 -8.01 9.70
C LEU A 349 -18.34 -8.99 10.86
N CYS A 350 -17.51 -8.82 11.89
CA CYS A 350 -17.62 -9.58 13.13
C CYS A 350 -18.46 -8.80 14.14
N GLU A 351 -19.67 -9.30 14.42
CA GLU A 351 -20.53 -8.77 15.48
C GLU A 351 -20.25 -9.40 16.85
N ASP A 352 -19.55 -10.55 16.87
CA ASP A 352 -19.13 -11.20 18.11
C ASP A 352 -18.04 -10.39 18.82
N SER A 353 -18.41 -9.77 19.93
CA SER A 353 -17.49 -9.01 20.78
C SER A 353 -16.52 -9.91 21.55
N GLY A 354 -16.73 -11.23 21.60
CA GLY A 354 -15.83 -12.20 22.21
C GLY A 354 -14.46 -12.30 21.51
N VAL A 355 -14.36 -11.90 20.24
CA VAL A 355 -13.11 -12.02 19.46
C VAL A 355 -12.07 -10.97 19.86
N ILE A 356 -12.43 -9.68 19.85
CA ILE A 356 -11.50 -8.58 20.20
C ILE A 356 -12.09 -7.53 21.17
N GLY A 357 -13.17 -7.88 21.87
CA GLY A 357 -13.84 -7.04 22.88
C GLY A 357 -14.91 -6.09 22.34
N THR A 358 -15.10 -5.99 21.02
CA THR A 358 -16.05 -5.06 20.37
C THR A 358 -16.30 -5.47 18.92
N PRO A 359 -17.46 -5.15 18.32
CA PRO A 359 -17.70 -5.40 16.90
C PRO A 359 -16.71 -4.65 16.00
N PHE A 360 -16.34 -5.29 14.89
CA PHE A 360 -15.40 -4.75 13.92
C PHE A 360 -15.68 -5.28 12.52
N TYR A 361 -15.18 -4.58 11.51
CA TYR A 361 -15.11 -5.12 10.16
C TYR A 361 -13.69 -5.06 9.61
N LEU A 362 -13.44 -5.92 8.63
CA LEU A 362 -12.20 -5.99 7.88
C LEU A 362 -12.42 -5.52 6.44
N MET A 363 -11.42 -4.83 5.91
CA MET A 363 -11.34 -4.45 4.50
C MET A 363 -9.91 -4.62 3.98
N GLU A 364 -9.76 -4.69 2.67
CA GLU A 364 -8.45 -4.72 2.02
C GLU A 364 -7.69 -3.42 2.33
N TYR A 365 -6.39 -3.53 2.59
CA TYR A 365 -5.54 -2.35 2.64
C TYR A 365 -5.30 -1.83 1.21
N CYS A 366 -5.73 -0.60 0.95
CA CYS A 366 -5.50 0.08 -0.33
C CYS A 366 -4.28 1.02 -0.19
N PRO A 367 -3.13 0.70 -0.81
CA PRO A 367 -1.99 1.61 -0.84
C PRO A 367 -2.29 2.82 -1.75
N GLY A 368 -2.06 4.04 -1.26
CA GLY A 368 -2.26 5.26 -2.05
C GLY A 368 -1.91 6.54 -1.30
N LEU A 369 -2.16 7.67 -1.95
CA LEU A 369 -1.85 9.01 -1.43
C LEU A 369 -3.10 9.69 -0.87
N ILE A 370 -2.95 10.39 0.26
CA ILE A 370 -3.99 11.24 0.83
C ILE A 370 -3.51 12.69 0.78
N TYR A 371 -4.22 13.54 0.04
CA TYR A 371 -3.94 14.97 0.00
C TYR A 371 -4.66 15.70 1.13
N ARG A 372 -3.88 16.16 2.11
CA ARG A 372 -4.41 16.91 3.27
C ARG A 372 -4.61 18.39 3.01
N ASP A 373 -3.74 18.97 2.20
CA ASP A 373 -3.77 20.38 1.87
C ASP A 373 -4.57 20.58 0.57
N PRO A 374 -5.73 21.25 0.62
CA PRO A 374 -6.56 21.48 -0.58
C PRO A 374 -5.86 22.39 -1.60
N SER A 375 -4.79 23.12 -1.24
CA SER A 375 -3.98 23.89 -2.18
C SER A 375 -3.08 23.03 -3.07
N LEU A 376 -2.88 21.75 -2.71
CA LEU A 376 -2.05 20.78 -3.45
C LEU A 376 -0.63 21.34 -3.76
N PRO A 377 0.17 21.60 -2.72
CA PRO A 377 1.49 22.20 -2.89
C PRO A 377 2.43 21.29 -3.69
N GLY A 378 3.29 21.89 -4.50
CA GLY A 378 4.24 21.15 -5.36
C GLY A 378 3.66 20.58 -6.66
N LEU A 379 2.33 20.64 -6.86
CA LEU A 379 1.71 20.26 -8.13
C LEU A 379 1.53 21.46 -9.06
N GLU A 380 1.66 21.23 -10.37
CA GLU A 380 1.34 22.22 -11.40
C GLU A 380 -0.18 22.46 -11.53
N PRO A 381 -0.64 23.63 -12.02
CA PRO A 381 -2.07 23.94 -12.14
C PRO A 381 -2.89 22.88 -12.91
N SER A 382 -2.32 22.28 -13.95
CA SER A 382 -2.96 21.20 -14.72
C SER A 382 -3.14 19.93 -13.90
N GLN A 383 -2.16 19.56 -13.08
CA GLN A 383 -2.22 18.41 -12.18
C GLN A 383 -3.25 18.64 -11.07
N ARG A 384 -3.28 19.84 -10.47
CA ARG A 384 -4.31 20.21 -9.48
C ARG A 384 -5.72 20.07 -10.07
N ARG A 385 -5.93 20.58 -11.29
CA ARG A 385 -7.21 20.43 -12.00
C ARG A 385 -7.57 18.96 -12.21
N ALA A 386 -6.63 18.11 -12.58
CA ALA A 386 -6.88 16.68 -12.79
C ALA A 386 -7.31 15.98 -11.49
N ILE A 387 -6.66 16.28 -10.36
CA ILE A 387 -7.02 15.74 -9.03
C ILE A 387 -8.44 16.13 -8.63
N TYR A 388 -8.79 17.42 -8.70
CA TYR A 388 -10.15 17.88 -8.39
C TYR A 388 -11.19 17.34 -9.38
N THR A 389 -10.82 17.14 -10.64
CA THR A 389 -11.70 16.49 -11.63
C THR A 389 -11.98 15.04 -11.24
N ALA A 390 -10.96 14.30 -10.78
CA ALA A 390 -11.12 12.92 -10.31
C ALA A 390 -12.00 12.84 -9.06
N MET A 391 -11.80 13.75 -8.09
CA MET A 391 -12.67 13.92 -6.92
C MET A 391 -14.14 14.14 -7.32
N ASN A 392 -14.40 15.07 -8.25
CA ASN A 392 -15.76 15.37 -8.72
C ASN A 392 -16.41 14.17 -9.44
N ARG A 393 -15.64 13.44 -10.25
CA ARG A 393 -16.14 12.23 -10.94
C ARG A 393 -16.62 11.18 -9.95
N VAL A 394 -15.88 10.96 -8.86
CA VAL A 394 -16.28 10.00 -7.83
C VAL A 394 -17.51 10.48 -7.06
N LEU A 395 -17.60 11.78 -6.77
CA LEU A 395 -18.80 12.33 -6.14
C LEU A 395 -20.05 12.10 -7.01
N CYS A 396 -19.94 12.36 -8.32
CA CYS A 396 -21.03 12.07 -9.26
C CYS A 396 -21.39 10.58 -9.28
N LYS A 397 -20.40 9.67 -9.22
CA LYS A 397 -20.67 8.22 -9.13
C LYS A 397 -21.47 7.87 -7.88
N ILE A 398 -21.10 8.39 -6.71
CA ILE A 398 -21.83 8.18 -5.45
C ILE A 398 -23.29 8.64 -5.60
N HIS A 399 -23.51 9.84 -6.13
CA HIS A 399 -24.85 10.41 -6.27
C HIS A 399 -25.69 9.80 -7.41
N SER A 400 -25.07 8.93 -8.23
CA SER A 400 -25.73 8.21 -9.33
C SER A 400 -26.07 6.77 -8.99
N VAL A 401 -25.72 6.29 -7.78
CA VAL A 401 -26.07 4.94 -7.32
C VAL A 401 -27.59 4.78 -7.30
N ASP A 402 -28.08 3.73 -7.97
CA ASP A 402 -29.46 3.29 -7.88
C ASP A 402 -29.69 2.63 -6.51
N LEU A 403 -30.48 3.30 -5.67
CA LEU A 403 -30.72 2.87 -4.28
C LEU A 403 -31.40 1.51 -4.20
N LYS A 404 -32.28 1.19 -5.16
CA LYS A 404 -33.01 -0.06 -5.18
C LYS A 404 -32.11 -1.19 -5.63
N ALA A 405 -31.40 -1.00 -6.74
CA ALA A 405 -30.45 -2.00 -7.24
C ALA A 405 -29.32 -2.28 -6.23
N ALA A 406 -28.90 -1.28 -5.46
CA ALA A 406 -27.89 -1.41 -4.42
C ALA A 406 -28.42 -1.93 -3.07
N GLY A 407 -29.74 -2.12 -2.91
CA GLY A 407 -30.33 -2.58 -1.64
C GLY A 407 -30.19 -1.57 -0.49
N LEU A 408 -30.28 -0.28 -0.80
CA LEU A 408 -30.07 0.84 0.11
C LEU A 408 -31.33 1.67 0.38
N GLU A 409 -32.52 1.25 -0.07
CA GLU A 409 -33.77 2.01 0.11
C GLU A 409 -34.09 2.29 1.59
N ASP A 410 -33.74 1.38 2.50
CA ASP A 410 -33.94 1.49 3.95
C ASP A 410 -32.69 2.03 4.69
N TYR A 411 -31.64 2.45 3.98
CA TYR A 411 -30.39 2.90 4.60
C TYR A 411 -30.56 4.20 5.42
N GLY A 412 -31.52 5.04 5.05
CA GLY A 412 -31.82 6.32 5.69
C GLY A 412 -33.26 6.76 5.43
N LYS A 413 -33.67 7.88 6.03
CA LYS A 413 -35.02 8.43 5.83
C LYS A 413 -35.12 9.16 4.48
N HIS A 414 -36.19 8.90 3.73
CA HIS A 414 -36.52 9.61 2.49
C HIS A 414 -37.16 10.98 2.73
N GLY A 415 -37.08 11.86 1.73
CA GLY A 415 -37.67 13.21 1.73
C GLY A 415 -37.10 14.14 2.82
N ASP A 416 -37.50 15.41 2.84
CA ASP A 416 -37.28 16.41 3.91
C ASP A 416 -35.87 16.45 4.56
N TYR A 417 -34.83 16.04 3.84
CA TYR A 417 -33.51 15.80 4.40
C TYR A 417 -32.94 17.09 5.00
N ILE A 418 -32.96 18.19 4.23
CA ILE A 418 -32.42 19.48 4.68
C ILE A 418 -33.16 20.02 5.91
N ARG A 419 -34.49 19.90 5.93
CA ARG A 419 -35.31 20.33 7.08
C ARG A 419 -34.90 19.57 8.35
N ARG A 420 -34.77 18.24 8.24
CA ARG A 420 -34.34 17.39 9.37
C ARG A 420 -32.93 17.70 9.83
N GLN A 421 -32.00 17.97 8.91
CA GLN A 421 -30.65 18.39 9.27
C GLN A 421 -30.70 19.72 10.04
N VAL A 422 -31.37 20.75 9.52
CA VAL A 422 -31.48 22.05 10.21
C VAL A 422 -32.04 21.90 11.63
N GLN A 423 -33.09 21.09 11.81
CA GLN A 423 -33.66 20.81 13.14
C GLN A 423 -32.68 20.06 14.05
N THR A 424 -32.04 18.99 13.55
CA THR A 424 -31.07 18.18 14.30
C THR A 424 -29.93 19.05 14.80
N TRP A 425 -29.34 19.85 13.93
CA TRP A 425 -28.17 20.67 14.27
C TRP A 425 -28.52 21.87 15.14
N THR A 426 -29.71 22.44 14.99
CA THR A 426 -30.22 23.45 15.94
C THR A 426 -30.29 22.86 17.34
N LYS A 427 -30.86 21.65 17.48
CA LYS A 427 -30.92 20.95 18.77
C LYS A 427 -29.53 20.67 19.34
N GLN A 428 -28.58 20.22 18.52
CA GLN A 428 -27.21 19.96 18.96
C GLN A 428 -26.49 21.25 19.39
N TYR A 429 -26.61 22.33 18.63
CA TYR A 429 -26.06 23.63 19.00
C TYR A 429 -26.58 24.06 20.38
N ARG A 430 -27.90 24.07 20.58
CA ARG A 430 -28.54 24.43 21.85
C ARG A 430 -28.04 23.59 23.02
N ALA A 431 -27.89 22.28 22.82
CA ALA A 431 -27.37 21.38 23.84
C ALA A 431 -25.90 21.64 24.19
N SER A 432 -25.15 22.27 23.28
CA SER A 432 -23.72 22.55 23.42
C SER A 432 -23.40 24.02 23.69
N GLU A 433 -24.40 24.89 23.72
CA GLU A 433 -24.21 26.34 23.78
C GLU A 433 -23.48 26.75 25.06
N THR A 434 -22.30 27.36 24.91
CA THR A 434 -21.53 27.92 26.04
C THR A 434 -21.70 29.43 26.19
N SER A 435 -22.08 30.10 25.10
CA SER A 435 -22.32 31.54 25.03
C SER A 435 -23.16 31.84 23.80
N THR A 436 -24.00 32.87 23.86
CA THR A 436 -24.81 33.28 22.72
C THR A 436 -23.95 33.86 21.60
N ILE A 437 -24.17 33.35 20.38
CA ILE A 437 -23.49 33.82 19.17
C ILE A 437 -24.54 34.52 18.30
N PRO A 438 -24.57 35.87 18.20
CA PRO A 438 -25.66 36.58 17.52
C PRO A 438 -25.85 36.18 16.04
N ALA A 439 -24.78 35.82 15.34
CA ALA A 439 -24.88 35.33 13.96
C ALA A 439 -25.60 33.98 13.85
N MET A 440 -25.40 33.13 14.86
CA MET A 440 -25.97 31.79 14.95
C MET A 440 -27.47 31.85 15.28
N GLU A 441 -27.88 32.77 16.16
CA GLU A 441 -29.29 33.06 16.44
C GLU A 441 -30.06 33.48 15.20
N ARG A 442 -29.49 34.39 14.40
CA ARG A 442 -30.09 34.81 13.12
C ARG A 442 -30.23 33.65 12.16
N LEU A 443 -29.26 32.73 12.11
CA LEU A 443 -29.33 31.54 11.28
C LEU A 443 -30.43 30.58 11.71
N ILE A 444 -30.54 30.28 13.00
CA ILE A 444 -31.58 29.39 13.52
C ILE A 444 -32.98 29.89 13.12
N GLN A 445 -33.19 31.21 13.09
CA GLN A 445 -34.45 31.81 12.65
C GLN A 445 -34.59 31.82 11.11
N TRP A 446 -33.52 32.11 10.38
CA TRP A 446 -33.55 32.30 8.93
C TRP A 446 -33.66 30.97 8.16
N LEU A 447 -32.93 29.93 8.57
CA LEU A 447 -32.81 28.66 7.85
C LEU A 447 -34.17 27.99 7.58
N PRO A 448 -35.08 27.82 8.55
CA PRO A 448 -36.35 27.13 8.33
C PRO A 448 -37.25 27.81 7.30
N LEU A 449 -37.10 29.12 7.10
CA LEU A 449 -37.89 29.94 6.18
C LEU A 449 -37.37 29.91 4.73
N HIS A 450 -36.13 29.47 4.51
CA HIS A 450 -35.42 29.57 3.23
C HIS A 450 -34.97 28.21 2.68
N LEU A 451 -35.62 27.13 3.11
CA LEU A 451 -35.26 25.78 2.68
C LEU A 451 -35.54 25.54 1.19
N PRO A 452 -34.70 24.71 0.52
CA PRO A 452 -34.90 24.32 -0.87
C PRO A 452 -36.21 23.54 -1.07
N ARG A 453 -36.95 23.82 -2.16
CA ARG A 453 -38.25 23.18 -2.47
C ARG A 453 -38.12 21.80 -3.12
N GLN A 454 -37.11 21.58 -3.95
CA GLN A 454 -36.90 20.31 -4.65
C GLN A 454 -35.69 19.59 -4.04
N GLN A 455 -35.85 18.33 -3.69
CA GLN A 455 -34.80 17.48 -3.13
C GLN A 455 -34.75 16.17 -3.91
N LYS A 456 -33.55 15.78 -4.34
CA LYS A 456 -33.29 14.43 -4.82
C LYS A 456 -32.80 13.61 -3.64
N THR A 457 -33.23 12.36 -3.50
CA THR A 457 -32.67 11.45 -2.49
C THR A 457 -31.63 10.56 -3.14
N THR A 458 -30.37 10.70 -2.73
CA THR A 458 -29.25 9.86 -3.14
C THR A 458 -28.51 9.36 -1.92
N VAL A 459 -27.53 8.46 -2.10
CA VAL A 459 -26.49 8.29 -1.09
C VAL A 459 -25.77 9.64 -0.92
N VAL A 460 -25.58 10.05 0.33
CA VAL A 460 -24.71 11.18 0.69
C VAL A 460 -23.62 10.68 1.62
N HIS A 461 -22.39 11.10 1.37
CA HIS A 461 -21.24 10.74 2.18
C HIS A 461 -21.28 11.43 3.55
N GLY A 462 -21.70 12.70 3.59
CA GLY A 462 -21.83 13.49 4.81
C GLY A 462 -20.55 14.25 5.20
N ASP A 463 -19.37 13.68 4.91
CA ASP A 463 -18.06 14.32 5.09
C ASP A 463 -17.19 14.24 3.82
N PHE A 464 -17.73 14.63 2.66
CA PHE A 464 -17.00 14.46 1.39
C PHE A 464 -15.93 15.56 1.18
N ARG A 465 -14.67 15.21 1.43
CA ARG A 465 -13.52 16.12 1.38
C ARG A 465 -12.26 15.42 0.86
N LEU A 466 -11.31 16.21 0.37
CA LEU A 466 -10.12 15.73 -0.35
C LEU A 466 -9.28 14.72 0.44
N ASP A 467 -9.18 14.87 1.75
CA ASP A 467 -8.40 14.00 2.64
C ASP A 467 -9.15 12.74 3.11
N ASN A 468 -10.40 12.57 2.69
CA ASN A 468 -11.14 11.30 2.78
C ASN A 468 -11.05 10.50 1.46
N LEU A 469 -10.20 10.93 0.53
CA LEU A 469 -9.96 10.24 -0.74
C LEU A 469 -8.53 9.71 -0.80
N LEU A 470 -8.42 8.45 -1.21
CA LEU A 470 -7.16 7.80 -1.53
C LEU A 470 -6.92 7.91 -3.03
N PHE A 471 -5.77 8.47 -3.42
CA PHE A 471 -5.38 8.67 -4.81
C PHE A 471 -4.28 7.69 -5.25
N HIS A 472 -4.28 7.37 -6.54
CA HIS A 472 -3.19 6.62 -7.17
C HIS A 472 -1.89 7.44 -7.12
N PRO A 473 -0.73 6.85 -6.78
CA PRO A 473 0.52 7.60 -6.64
C PRO A 473 0.99 8.35 -7.89
N GLU A 474 0.73 7.78 -9.07
CA GLU A 474 1.21 8.31 -10.35
C GLU A 474 0.11 8.86 -11.27
N LYS A 475 -1.17 8.62 -10.94
CA LYS A 475 -2.31 8.93 -11.81
C LYS A 475 -3.30 9.80 -11.04
N ALA A 476 -3.93 10.75 -11.73
CA ALA A 476 -5.00 11.55 -11.14
C ALA A 476 -6.31 10.74 -11.07
N GLU A 477 -6.32 9.74 -10.22
CA GLU A 477 -7.39 8.76 -10.05
C GLU A 477 -7.63 8.50 -8.58
N VAL A 478 -8.90 8.44 -8.17
CA VAL A 478 -9.31 8.08 -6.81
C VAL A 478 -9.45 6.56 -6.74
N LEU A 479 -8.63 5.93 -5.92
CA LEU A 479 -8.66 4.49 -5.64
C LEU A 479 -9.75 4.11 -4.64
N ALA A 480 -10.02 4.97 -3.66
CA ALA A 480 -10.98 4.68 -2.61
C ALA A 480 -11.52 5.96 -1.95
N VAL A 481 -12.81 5.96 -1.63
CA VAL A 481 -13.46 6.90 -0.73
C VAL A 481 -13.53 6.28 0.67
N LEU A 482 -13.05 7.03 1.67
CA LEU A 482 -12.91 6.59 3.05
C LEU A 482 -13.90 7.33 3.96
N ASP A 483 -14.08 6.79 5.16
CA ASP A 483 -14.83 7.43 6.27
C ASP A 483 -16.33 7.65 6.05
N TRP A 484 -17.05 6.53 5.86
CA TRP A 484 -18.49 6.51 5.61
C TRP A 484 -19.36 6.63 6.89
N GLU A 485 -18.80 7.07 8.02
CA GLU A 485 -19.50 7.04 9.32
C GLU A 485 -20.71 7.99 9.39
N LEU A 486 -20.68 9.09 8.63
CA LEU A 486 -21.78 10.07 8.55
C LEU A 486 -22.75 9.83 7.39
N SER A 487 -22.54 8.75 6.64
CA SER A 487 -23.29 8.53 5.41
C SER A 487 -24.75 8.15 5.66
N THR A 488 -25.61 8.60 4.75
CA THR A 488 -27.06 8.42 4.83
C THR A 488 -27.71 8.60 3.46
N LEU A 489 -29.04 8.58 3.42
CA LEU A 489 -29.81 9.04 2.27
C LEU A 489 -30.19 10.50 2.45
N GLY A 490 -29.91 11.33 1.45
CA GLY A 490 -30.11 12.77 1.54
C GLY A 490 -30.01 13.50 0.21
N ASP A 491 -29.95 14.83 0.31
CA ASP A 491 -29.80 15.70 -0.85
C ASP A 491 -28.32 15.75 -1.29
N PRO A 492 -27.99 15.38 -2.54
CA PRO A 492 -26.61 15.33 -3.03
C PRO A 492 -25.89 16.68 -2.95
N LEU A 493 -26.63 17.80 -2.98
CA LEU A 493 -26.05 19.13 -2.90
C LEU A 493 -25.33 19.37 -1.57
N VAL A 494 -25.63 18.60 -0.51
CA VAL A 494 -24.91 18.72 0.77
C VAL A 494 -23.46 18.31 0.61
N ASP A 495 -23.17 17.18 -0.03
CA ASP A 495 -21.78 16.76 -0.26
C ASP A 495 -21.06 17.73 -1.21
N VAL A 496 -21.74 18.21 -2.25
CA VAL A 496 -21.15 19.18 -3.19
C VAL A 496 -20.77 20.46 -2.46
N ALA A 497 -21.69 20.99 -1.65
CA ALA A 497 -21.40 22.18 -0.86
C ALA A 497 -20.26 21.92 0.13
N PHE A 498 -20.33 20.82 0.88
CA PHE A 498 -19.29 20.50 1.85
C PHE A 498 -17.90 20.38 1.20
N SER A 499 -17.82 19.76 0.02
CA SER A 499 -16.57 19.66 -0.75
C SER A 499 -15.98 21.01 -1.17
N CYS A 500 -16.84 22.01 -1.37
CA CYS A 500 -16.45 23.35 -1.80
C CYS A 500 -16.07 24.26 -0.63
N LEU A 501 -16.34 23.86 0.63
CA LEU A 501 -16.14 24.69 1.82
C LEU A 501 -14.71 25.23 1.93
N ALA A 502 -13.71 24.42 1.56
CA ALA A 502 -12.30 24.81 1.59
C ALA A 502 -11.97 26.05 0.72
N HIS A 503 -12.75 26.33 -0.32
CA HIS A 503 -12.55 27.51 -1.19
C HIS A 503 -13.06 28.82 -0.58
N TYR A 504 -13.88 28.74 0.48
CA TYR A 504 -14.53 29.89 1.10
C TYR A 504 -14.03 30.16 2.52
N LEU A 505 -13.19 29.27 3.05
CA LEU A 505 -12.50 29.47 4.31
C LEU A 505 -11.21 30.28 4.08
N PRO A 506 -10.84 31.21 4.99
CA PRO A 506 -9.57 31.90 4.92
C PRO A 506 -8.39 30.93 4.90
N SER A 507 -7.30 31.27 4.22
CA SER A 507 -6.06 30.47 4.21
C SER A 507 -5.43 30.30 5.60
N SER A 508 -5.72 31.22 6.51
CA SER A 508 -5.32 31.17 7.93
C SER A 508 -6.20 30.25 8.78
N PHE A 509 -7.33 29.77 8.25
CA PHE A 509 -8.17 28.81 8.95
C PHE A 509 -7.42 27.47 8.99
N PRO A 510 -7.04 26.97 10.18
CA PRO A 510 -6.25 25.75 10.27
C PRO A 510 -7.01 24.60 9.61
N GLY A 511 -6.45 24.01 8.54
CA GLY A 511 -6.93 22.72 8.02
C GLY A 511 -6.92 21.63 9.10
N SER A 512 -6.18 21.86 10.21
CA SER A 512 -6.14 21.01 11.40
C SER A 512 -7.28 21.24 12.42
N LEU A 513 -8.18 22.21 12.23
CA LEU A 513 -9.44 22.29 12.99
C LEU A 513 -10.55 21.41 12.37
N LEU A 514 -10.36 20.94 11.13
CA LEU A 514 -11.09 19.81 10.53
C LEU A 514 -10.69 18.48 11.18
N ARG A 515 -9.58 18.46 11.93
CA ARG A 515 -9.24 17.42 12.89
C ARG A 515 -9.82 17.79 14.26
N GLY A 516 -10.52 16.86 14.90
CA GLY A 516 -10.50 16.80 16.37
C GLY A 516 -9.05 16.84 16.84
N ARG A 517 -8.65 17.91 17.52
CA ARG A 517 -7.25 18.33 17.60
C ARG A 517 -6.42 17.35 18.46
N ASN A 518 -5.35 16.81 17.86
CA ASN A 518 -4.20 16.23 18.58
C ASN A 518 -3.54 17.31 19.46
N ARG A 519 -3.54 17.11 20.78
CA ARG A 519 -2.48 17.63 21.68
C ARG A 519 -2.16 16.58 22.74
N SER A 520 -0.96 16.01 22.64
CA SER A 520 -0.24 15.40 23.75
C SER A 520 0.10 16.50 24.75
N GLY A 521 -0.59 16.54 25.90
CA GLY A 521 -0.28 17.45 27.00
C GLY A 521 -1.50 17.89 27.81
N GLY A 522 -1.70 17.25 28.96
CA GLY A 522 -2.66 17.48 30.05
C GLY A 522 -3.60 18.70 30.07
N ARG A 523 -4.90 18.43 30.23
CA ARG A 523 -5.73 18.77 31.43
C ARG A 523 -7.21 18.47 31.17
N ARG A 524 -7.88 17.96 32.20
CA ARG A 524 -9.23 17.37 32.23
C ARG A 524 -10.41 18.36 32.02
N ARG A 525 -10.20 19.58 31.50
CA ARG A 525 -11.20 20.68 31.48
C ARG A 525 -11.81 21.05 30.11
N GLU A 526 -11.43 20.40 29.01
CA GLU A 526 -11.76 20.90 27.65
C GLU A 526 -12.91 20.19 26.90
N ARG A 527 -13.69 19.30 27.54
CA ARG A 527 -14.78 18.58 26.84
C ARG A 527 -15.91 19.50 26.31
N GLY A 528 -16.16 20.64 26.97
CA GLY A 528 -17.17 21.62 26.53
C GLY A 528 -16.76 22.46 25.30
N SER A 529 -15.45 22.71 25.08
CA SER A 529 -14.97 23.54 23.97
C SER A 529 -14.97 22.83 22.61
N SER A 530 -14.87 21.50 22.60
CA SER A 530 -14.86 20.71 21.37
C SER A 530 -16.25 20.61 20.71
N ILE A 531 -17.33 20.56 21.49
CA ILE A 531 -18.68 20.42 20.96
C ILE A 531 -19.16 21.75 20.37
N VAL A 532 -18.84 22.87 21.02
CA VAL A 532 -19.12 24.23 20.49
C VAL A 532 -18.43 24.46 19.15
N LYS A 533 -17.16 24.06 19.01
CA LYS A 533 -16.42 24.18 17.74
C LYS A 533 -16.92 23.24 16.64
N ALA A 534 -17.36 22.04 17.01
CA ALA A 534 -17.99 21.11 16.06
C ALA A 534 -19.37 21.61 15.60
N ALA A 535 -20.14 22.21 16.51
CA ALA A 535 -21.39 22.88 16.17
C ALA A 535 -21.12 24.09 15.25
N GLU A 536 -20.20 24.99 15.59
CA GLU A 536 -19.80 26.09 14.72
C GLU A 536 -19.41 25.60 13.32
N TYR A 537 -18.59 24.55 13.23
CA TYR A 537 -18.17 23.95 11.96
C TYR A 537 -19.34 23.39 11.13
N PHE A 538 -20.26 22.68 11.77
CA PHE A 538 -21.45 22.18 11.09
C PHE A 538 -22.40 23.32 10.66
N PHE A 539 -22.46 24.40 11.43
CA PHE A 539 -23.21 25.57 11.00
C PHE A 539 -22.54 26.29 9.83
N TYR A 540 -21.20 26.35 9.78
CA TYR A 540 -20.48 26.80 8.58
C TYR A 540 -20.79 25.93 7.36
N SER A 541 -20.94 24.61 7.51
CA SER A 541 -21.32 23.75 6.39
C SER A 541 -22.79 23.92 5.96
N ILE A 542 -23.73 24.14 6.89
CA ILE A 542 -25.14 24.48 6.54
C ILE A 542 -25.23 25.86 5.86
N ILE A 543 -24.54 26.87 6.40
CA ILE A 543 -24.48 28.22 5.83
C ILE A 543 -23.94 28.15 4.41
N PHE A 544 -22.87 27.38 4.23
CA PHE A 544 -22.24 27.21 2.94
C PHE A 544 -23.16 26.45 1.96
N PHE A 545 -23.80 25.37 2.41
CA PHE A 545 -24.81 24.65 1.66
C PHE A 545 -25.90 25.57 1.12
N LEU A 546 -26.42 26.48 1.93
CA LEU A 546 -27.49 27.38 1.49
C LEU A 546 -27.00 28.56 0.67
N ARG A 547 -25.81 29.08 0.92
CA ARG A 547 -25.20 30.12 0.08
C ARG A 547 -24.89 29.58 -1.32
N PHE A 548 -24.40 28.34 -1.40
CA PHE A 548 -24.16 27.63 -2.66
C PHE A 548 -25.47 27.28 -3.38
N TYR A 549 -26.48 26.79 -2.66
CA TYR A 549 -27.81 26.53 -3.20
C TYR A 549 -28.47 27.79 -3.77
N LEU A 550 -28.39 28.92 -3.05
CA LEU A 550 -28.89 30.21 -3.52
C LEU A 550 -28.11 30.76 -4.72
N PHE A 551 -26.77 30.55 -4.75
CA PHE A 551 -25.92 30.97 -5.86
C PHE A 551 -26.21 30.20 -7.16
N ILE A 552 -26.43 28.88 -7.08
CA ILE A 552 -26.80 28.05 -8.25
C ILE A 552 -28.14 28.50 -8.84
N ARG A 553 -29.08 28.96 -8.02
CA ARG A 553 -30.44 29.31 -8.47
C ARG A 553 -30.57 30.72 -9.08
N GLN A 554 -29.55 31.56 -8.93
CA GLN A 554 -29.49 32.89 -9.56
C GLN A 554 -28.85 32.88 -10.95
N ARG A 555 -28.32 31.73 -11.38
CA ARG A 555 -27.91 31.45 -12.77
C ARG A 555 -28.92 30.51 -13.41
#